data_AF-A0A1B6KIG7-F1
#
_entry.id   AF-A0A1B6KIG7-F1
#
_cell.length_a   1.000
_cell.length_b   1.000
_cell.length_c   1.000
_cell.angle_alpha   90.00
_cell.angle_beta   90.00
_cell.angle_gamma   90.00
#
_symmetry.space_group_name_H-M   'P 1'
#
loop_
_entity.id
_entity.type
_entity.pdbx_description
1 polymer ?
#
loop_
_entity_poly.entity_id
_entity_poly.type
_entity_poly.pdbx_seq_one_letter_code
_entity_poly.pdbx_strand_id
1 'polypeptide(L)'
;NHTCEQVLKTHSLLVGAGASLVEVEHQRLGRLTTKPVHLTNVYKIGALAYDALTGHVIVSDAAEKKVVSLNPMTGETSVLLVAHELGKVEGMDVDPYGHNLYWADSER
;
A
#
# COMPACT_ATOMS: atom_id res chain seq x y z
N ASN A 1 1.88 -12.52 34.05
CA ASN A 1 0.55 -12.37 33.42
C ASN A 1 0.57 -11.18 32.48
N HIS A 2 0.69 -11.40 31.18
CA HIS A 2 0.44 -10.38 30.17
C HIS A 2 -0.86 -10.75 29.45
N THR A 3 -1.84 -9.86 29.53
CA THR A 3 -3.07 -9.93 28.74
C THR A 3 -2.87 -9.07 27.51
N CYS A 4 -2.85 -9.69 26.33
CA CYS A 4 -2.92 -8.98 25.07
C CYS A 4 -4.34 -8.40 24.95
N GLU A 5 -4.45 -7.09 24.99
CA GLU A 5 -5.71 -6.40 24.75
C GLU A 5 -5.78 -6.11 23.25
N GLN A 6 -6.86 -6.56 22.60
CA GLN A 6 -7.09 -6.33 21.19
C GLN A 6 -7.33 -4.83 20.99
N VAL A 7 -6.27 -4.11 20.64
CA VAL A 7 -6.35 -2.68 20.30
C VAL A 7 -7.26 -2.57 19.07
N LEU A 8 -8.38 -1.85 19.21
CA LEU A 8 -9.23 -1.43 18.09
C LEU A 8 -8.33 -0.96 16.94
N LYS A 9 -8.56 -1.43 15.70
CA LYS A 9 -7.80 -1.02 14.51
C LYS A 9 -7.62 0.50 14.55
N THR A 10 -6.39 0.95 14.81
CA THR A 10 -6.05 2.36 14.77
C THR A 10 -6.18 2.82 13.34
N HIS A 11 -6.96 3.87 13.09
CA HIS A 11 -6.98 4.49 11.78
C HIS A 11 -5.60 5.10 11.52
N SER A 12 -4.88 4.54 10.55
CA SER A 12 -3.59 5.03 10.09
C SER A 12 -3.68 5.44 8.62
N LEU A 13 -2.78 6.33 8.21
CA LEU A 13 -2.61 6.75 6.83
C LEU A 13 -1.33 6.12 6.29
N LEU A 14 -1.41 5.52 5.11
CA LEU A 14 -0.23 5.07 4.40
C LEU A 14 0.15 6.12 3.36
N VAL A 15 1.38 6.60 3.43
CA VAL A 15 1.90 7.67 2.58
C VAL A 15 3.10 7.14 1.80
N GLY A 16 2.95 7.03 0.49
CA GLY A 16 4.02 6.69 -0.44
C GLY A 16 4.66 7.93 -1.03
N ALA A 17 5.99 8.00 -1.01
CA ALA A 17 6.76 9.06 -1.65
C ALA A 17 8.06 8.51 -2.24
N GLY A 18 8.19 8.50 -3.57
CA GLY A 18 9.32 7.88 -4.25
C GLY A 18 9.41 6.39 -3.92
N ALA A 19 10.51 5.96 -3.29
CA ALA A 19 10.74 4.59 -2.85
C ALA A 19 10.44 4.37 -1.34
N SER A 20 9.80 5.34 -0.68
CA SER A 20 9.51 5.28 0.75
C SER A 20 8.02 5.13 1.00
N LEU A 21 7.66 4.22 1.90
CA LEU A 21 6.31 4.10 2.44
C LEU A 21 6.36 4.34 3.93
N VAL A 22 5.46 5.19 4.42
CA VAL A 22 5.36 5.55 5.83
C VAL A 22 3.92 5.38 6.28
N GLU A 23 3.74 4.68 7.40
CA GLU A 23 2.49 4.65 8.13
C GLU A 23 2.45 5.82 9.11
N VAL A 24 1.38 6.60 9.07
CA VAL A 24 1.12 7.76 9.93
C VAL A 24 -0.08 7.44 10.80
N GLU A 25 0.16 7.25 12.09
CA GLU A 25 -0.88 7.02 13.08
C GLU A 25 -1.30 8.34 13.71
N HIS A 26 -2.62 8.57 13.79
CA HIS A 26 -3.19 9.70 14.51
C HIS A 26 -3.47 9.32 15.97
N GLN A 27 -2.82 9.99 16.92
CA GLN A 27 -3.12 9.83 18.34
C GLN A 27 -4.20 10.81 18.78
N ARG A 28 -5.03 10.37 19.73
CA ARG A 28 -6.21 11.08 20.27
C ARG A 28 -5.93 12.50 20.82
N LEU A 29 -4.66 12.84 21.08
CA LEU A 29 -4.20 14.17 21.55
C LEU A 29 -3.46 14.98 20.47
N GLY A 30 -3.67 14.68 19.17
CA GLY A 30 -3.15 15.46 18.05
C GLY A 30 -1.68 15.17 17.68
N ARG A 31 -1.00 14.27 18.41
CA ARG A 31 0.34 13.82 18.03
C ARG A 31 0.25 12.84 16.87
N LEU A 32 1.02 13.08 15.82
CA LEU A 32 1.24 12.13 14.74
C LEU A 32 2.49 11.31 15.04
N THR A 33 2.39 10.00 14.86
CA THR A 33 3.54 9.09 14.91
C THR A 33 3.74 8.44 13.55
N THR A 34 4.96 8.48 13.06
CA THR A 34 5.33 7.92 11.75
C THR A 34 6.16 6.66 11.93
N LYS A 35 5.80 5.58 11.23
CA LYS A 35 6.56 4.33 11.19
C LYS A 35 6.94 4.05 9.73
N PRO A 36 8.23 3.85 9.42
CA PRO A 36 8.61 3.43 8.08
C PRO A 36 8.11 2.01 7.83
N VAL A 37 7.53 1.78 6.66
CA VAL A 37 7.17 0.44 6.19
C VAL A 37 8.28 -0.03 5.27
N HIS A 38 8.83 -1.21 5.57
CA HIS A 38 9.88 -1.78 4.74
C HIS A 38 9.29 -2.21 3.39
N LEU A 39 9.94 -1.78 2.31
CA LEU A 39 9.59 -2.18 0.95
C LEU A 39 10.68 -3.08 0.40
N THR A 40 10.26 -4.24 -0.08
CA THR A 40 11.14 -5.15 -0.81
C THR A 40 10.77 -5.09 -2.28
N ASN A 41 11.75 -4.95 -3.18
CA ASN A 41 11.54 -5.00 -4.64
C ASN A 41 10.51 -3.99 -5.20
N VAL A 42 10.33 -2.83 -4.55
CA VAL A 42 9.56 -1.67 -5.04
C VAL A 42 10.50 -0.48 -5.13
N TYR A 43 10.70 0.07 -6.32
CA TYR A 43 11.69 1.12 -6.55
C TYR A 43 11.09 2.51 -6.71
N LYS A 44 9.86 2.63 -7.22
CA LYS A 44 9.15 3.91 -7.30
C LYS A 44 7.65 3.73 -7.22
N ILE A 45 7.05 4.16 -6.11
CA ILE A 45 5.60 4.14 -5.92
C ILE A 45 4.95 5.12 -6.90
N GLY A 46 4.08 4.61 -7.77
CA GLY A 46 3.22 5.41 -8.64
C GLY A 46 1.87 5.72 -7.97
N ALA A 47 1.21 4.67 -7.48
CA ALA A 47 -0.07 4.74 -6.80
C ALA A 47 -0.19 3.64 -5.74
N LEU A 48 -1.09 3.84 -4.78
CA LEU A 48 -1.41 2.91 -3.70
C LEU A 48 -2.91 2.68 -3.63
N ALA A 49 -3.32 1.45 -3.32
CA ALA A 49 -4.70 1.11 -2.95
C ALA A 49 -4.70 0.14 -1.77
N TYR A 50 -5.67 0.24 -0.87
CA TYR A 50 -5.75 -0.63 0.32
C TYR A 50 -6.80 -1.71 0.11
N ASP A 51 -6.41 -2.97 0.28
CA ASP A 51 -7.34 -4.10 0.31
C ASP A 51 -7.75 -4.39 1.75
N ALA A 52 -8.98 -4.02 2.11
CA ALA A 52 -9.50 -4.20 3.46
C ALA A 52 -9.76 -5.66 3.84
N LEU A 53 -9.88 -6.57 2.86
CA LEU A 53 -10.14 -7.99 3.11
C LEU A 53 -8.86 -8.71 3.56
N THR A 54 -7.75 -8.47 2.87
CA THR A 54 -6.45 -9.07 3.18
C THR A 54 -5.62 -8.22 4.13
N GLY A 55 -5.91 -6.92 4.23
CA GLY A 55 -5.08 -5.95 4.94
C GLY A 55 -3.80 -5.57 4.18
N HIS A 56 -3.68 -5.97 2.91
CA HIS A 56 -2.54 -5.66 2.07
C HIS A 56 -2.69 -4.28 1.40
N VAL A 57 -1.57 -3.75 0.95
CA VAL A 57 -1.48 -2.53 0.14
C VAL A 57 -1.08 -2.93 -1.25
N ILE A 58 -1.91 -2.60 -2.23
CA ILE A 58 -1.56 -2.75 -3.63
C ILE A 58 -0.74 -1.55 -4.05
N VAL A 59 0.44 -1.80 -4.62
CA VAL A 59 1.42 -0.79 -5.00
C VAL A 59 1.72 -0.91 -6.49
N SER A 60 1.57 0.18 -7.23
CA SER A 60 2.16 0.28 -8.57
C SER A 60 3.62 0.71 -8.44
N ASP A 61 4.53 -0.11 -8.96
CA ASP A 61 5.94 0.24 -9.14
C ASP A 61 6.14 0.83 -10.55
N ALA A 62 6.22 2.15 -10.60
CA ALA A 62 6.37 2.91 -11.83
C ALA A 62 7.76 2.78 -12.48
N ALA A 63 8.77 2.31 -11.74
CA ALA A 63 10.10 2.06 -12.31
C ALA A 63 10.13 0.74 -13.06
N GLU A 64 9.56 -0.32 -12.46
CA GLU A 64 9.59 -1.68 -12.99
C GLU A 64 8.33 -2.06 -13.77
N LYS A 65 7.36 -1.14 -13.91
CA LYS A 65 6.10 -1.34 -14.66
C LYS A 65 5.34 -2.60 -14.21
N LYS A 66 5.17 -2.72 -12.90
CA LYS A 66 4.50 -3.86 -12.26
C LYS A 66 3.58 -3.39 -11.14
N VAL A 67 2.62 -4.24 -10.81
CA VAL A 67 1.76 -4.08 -9.63
C VAL A 67 2.08 -5.18 -8.64
N VAL A 68 2.30 -4.80 -7.39
CA VAL A 68 2.61 -5.73 -6.29
C VAL A 68 1.61 -5.59 -5.16
N SER A 69 1.36 -6.67 -4.44
CA SER A 69 0.67 -6.67 -3.16
C SER A 69 1.73 -6.67 -2.05
N LEU A 70 1.64 -5.74 -1.12
CA LEU A 70 2.53 -5.56 0.02
C LEU A 70 1.77 -5.87 1.31
N ASN A 71 2.35 -6.69 2.17
CA ASN A 71 1.92 -6.78 3.57
C ASN A 71 2.61 -5.66 4.36
N PRO A 72 1.88 -4.64 4.85
CA PRO A 72 2.49 -3.48 5.52
C PRO A 72 3.12 -3.84 6.88
N MET A 73 2.75 -4.98 7.49
CA MET A 73 3.29 -5.42 8.78
C MET A 73 4.63 -6.15 8.62
N THR A 74 4.79 -6.94 7.56
CA THR A 74 5.99 -7.77 7.34
C THR A 74 6.94 -7.20 6.29
N GLY A 75 6.46 -6.32 5.41
CA GLY A 75 7.21 -5.81 4.26
C GLY A 75 7.32 -6.81 3.10
N GLU A 76 6.66 -7.96 3.19
CA GLU A 76 6.64 -8.97 2.14
C GLU A 76 5.81 -8.51 0.94
N THR A 77 6.32 -8.79 -0.26
CA THR A 77 5.68 -8.42 -1.52
C THR A 77 5.42 -9.63 -2.40
N SER A 78 4.25 -9.68 -3.03
CA SER A 78 3.91 -10.60 -4.12
C SER A 78 3.61 -9.83 -5.40
N VAL A 79 4.11 -10.32 -6.53
CA VAL A 79 3.83 -9.70 -7.83
C VAL A 79 2.45 -10.14 -8.29
N LEU A 80 1.55 -9.18 -8.53
CA LEU A 80 0.20 -9.43 -9.03
C LEU A 80 0.13 -9.34 -10.54
N LEU A 81 0.84 -8.37 -11.11
CA LEU A 81 0.85 -8.12 -12.54
C LEU A 81 2.23 -7.61 -12.96
N VAL A 82 2.79 -8.24 -13.98
CA VAL A 82 3.87 -7.64 -14.79
C VAL A 82 3.30 -7.49 -16.18
N ALA A 83 3.15 -6.26 -16.64
CA ALA A 83 2.64 -6.00 -17.97
C ALA A 83 3.57 -5.04 -18.68
N HIS A 84 4.06 -5.46 -19.86
CA HIS A 84 4.75 -4.56 -20.78
C HIS A 84 3.91 -3.34 -21.15
N GLU A 85 2.59 -3.45 -20.97
CA GLU A 85 1.62 -2.40 -21.25
C GLU A 85 1.29 -1.51 -20.04
N LEU A 86 1.94 -1.68 -18.87
CA LEU A 86 1.83 -0.67 -17.82
C LEU A 86 2.68 0.55 -18.20
N GLY A 87 2.01 1.68 -18.34
CA GLY A 87 2.59 3.01 -18.44
C GLY A 87 2.78 3.62 -17.05
N LYS A 88 2.26 4.83 -16.86
CA LYS A 88 2.36 5.57 -15.60
C LYS A 88 1.03 5.51 -14.86
N VAL A 89 0.93 4.56 -13.94
CA VAL A 89 -0.24 4.47 -13.06
C VAL A 89 -0.20 5.58 -12.01
N GLU A 90 -1.19 6.47 -12.05
CA GLU A 90 -1.30 7.63 -11.14
C GLU A 90 -2.45 7.51 -10.13
N GLY A 91 -3.38 6.58 -10.35
CA GLY A 91 -4.48 6.30 -9.44
C GLY A 91 -4.84 4.82 -9.44
N MET A 92 -5.22 4.30 -8.27
CA MET A 92 -5.63 2.91 -8.07
C MET A 92 -6.71 2.82 -7.00
N ASP A 93 -7.62 1.87 -7.14
CA ASP A 93 -8.58 1.53 -6.09
C ASP A 93 -8.97 0.04 -6.16
N VAL A 94 -9.34 -0.52 -5.00
CA VAL A 94 -9.77 -1.92 -4.87
C VAL A 94 -11.26 -1.95 -4.60
N ASP A 95 -11.99 -2.77 -5.37
CA ASP A 95 -13.36 -3.15 -5.04
C ASP A 95 -13.34 -4.34 -4.06
N PRO A 96 -13.66 -4.14 -2.78
CA PRO A 96 -13.59 -5.19 -1.77
C PRO A 96 -14.67 -6.27 -1.94
N TYR A 97 -15.75 -6.00 -2.68
CA TYR A 97 -16.86 -6.94 -2.88
C TYR A 97 -16.71 -7.75 -4.16
N GLY A 98 -16.29 -7.09 -5.24
CA GLY A 98 -16.04 -7.74 -6.53
C GLY A 98 -14.66 -8.39 -6.65
N HIS A 99 -13.76 -8.15 -5.69
CA HIS A 99 -12.36 -8.59 -5.72
C HIS A 99 -11.62 -8.11 -6.98
N ASN A 100 -11.92 -6.89 -7.42
CA ASN A 100 -11.33 -6.29 -8.61
C ASN A 100 -10.39 -5.15 -8.22
N LEU A 101 -9.32 -4.98 -9.01
CA LEU A 101 -8.41 -3.85 -8.93
C LEU A 101 -8.62 -2.95 -10.15
N TYR A 102 -8.80 -1.66 -9.91
CA TYR A 102 -8.94 -0.64 -10.96
C TYR A 102 -7.77 0.32 -10.89
N TRP A 103 -7.35 0.84 -12.04
CA TRP A 103 -6.27 1.83 -12.12
C TRP A 103 -6.48 2.83 -13.26
N ALA A 104 -5.86 3.99 -13.11
CA ALA A 104 -5.75 5.01 -14.14
C ALA A 104 -4.28 5.12 -14.56
N ASP A 105 -4.04 4.87 -15.85
CA ASP A 105 -2.73 5.00 -16.50
C ASP A 105 -2.76 6.28 -17.34
N SER A 106 -1.86 7.22 -17.09
CA SER A 106 -1.85 8.49 -17.85
C SER A 106 -1.07 8.42 -19.16
N GLU A 107 -0.39 7.32 -19.44
CA GLU A 107 0.33 7.11 -20.69
C GLU A 107 -0.47 6.28 -21.71
N ARG A 108 -1.69 5.84 -21.38
CA ARG A 108 -2.53 4.95 -22.20
C ARG A 108 -4.01 5.26 -22.06
#